data_AF-A0A0U5L8W9-F1
#
_entry.id   AF-A0A0U5L8W9-F1
#
_cell.length_a   1.000
_cell.length_b   1.000
_cell.length_c   1.000
_cell.angle_alpha   90.00
_cell.angle_beta   90.00
_cell.angle_gamma   90.00
#
_symmetry.space_group_name_H-M   'P 1'
#
loop_
_entity.id
_entity.type
_entity.pdbx_description
1 polymer ?
#
loop_
_entity_poly.entity_id
_entity_poly.type
_entity_poly.pdbx_seq_one_letter_code
_entity_poly.pdbx_strand_id
1 'polypeptide(L)'
;MSLNESYPLMRHFQRELEGFHQALSIQQRSLKEGYVLLDALWRDADHQAIAVMLETVMAENDAYLKTDAPVFEDHIARKLQQLARYLRGNG
;
A
#
# COMPACT_ATOMS: atom_id res chain seq x y z
N MET A 1 2.54 27.03 9.23
CA MET A 1 3.42 25.84 9.27
C MET A 1 4.58 26.10 8.32
N SER A 2 5.81 26.06 8.81
CA SER A 2 6.99 26.41 8.01
C SER A 2 7.42 25.24 7.12
N LEU A 3 8.17 25.53 6.04
CA LEU A 3 8.78 24.49 5.21
C LEU A 3 9.71 23.57 6.03
N ASN A 4 10.40 24.14 7.03
CA ASN A 4 11.28 23.41 7.94
C ASN A 4 10.54 22.38 8.80
N GLU A 5 9.28 22.64 9.13
CA GLU A 5 8.43 21.70 9.89
C GLU A 5 7.73 20.70 8.96
N SER A 6 7.32 21.15 7.77
CA SER A 6 6.53 20.34 6.82
C SER A 6 7.38 19.25 6.15
N TYR A 7 8.66 19.53 5.87
CA TYR A 7 9.57 18.57 5.24
C TYR A 7 9.82 17.30 6.06
N PRO A 8 10.23 17.36 7.35
CA PRO A 8 10.42 16.16 8.16
C PRO A 8 9.11 15.39 8.37
N LEU A 9 7.98 16.08 8.50
CA LEU A 9 6.66 15.44 8.60
C LEU A 9 6.30 14.67 7.33
N MET A 10 6.50 15.25 6.15
CA MET A 10 6.30 14.55 4.88
C MET A 10 7.27 13.37 4.70
N ARG A 11 8.52 13.49 5.16
CA ARG A 11 9.47 12.36 5.14
C ARG A 11 9.04 11.23 6.06
N HIS A 12 8.53 11.54 7.23
CA HIS A 12 8.00 10.54 8.15
C HIS A 12 6.78 9.85 7.54
N PHE A 13 5.82 10.63 7.02
CA PHE A 13 4.64 10.12 6.34
C PHE A 13 4.99 9.20 5.15
N GLN A 14 6.00 9.56 4.35
CA GLN A 14 6.49 8.71 3.26
C GLN A 14 6.91 7.31 3.77
N ARG A 15 7.68 7.26 4.86
CA ARG A 15 8.17 5.99 5.43
C ARG A 15 7.05 5.14 6.01
N GLU A 16 6.09 5.77 6.67
CA GLU A 16 4.92 5.07 7.20
C GLU A 16 4.07 4.46 6.07
N LEU A 17 3.91 5.18 4.95
CA LEU A 17 3.23 4.65 3.77
C LEU A 17 3.98 3.49 3.12
N GLU A 18 5.30 3.60 2.92
CA GLU A 18 6.14 2.52 2.40
C GLU A 18 6.03 1.26 3.31
N GLY A 19 6.08 1.45 4.62
CA GLY A 19 5.89 0.37 5.60
C GLY A 19 4.49 -0.24 5.55
N PHE A 20 3.45 0.57 5.39
CA PHE A 20 2.08 0.12 5.22
C PHE A 20 1.90 -0.71 3.94
N HIS A 21 2.40 -0.24 2.79
CA HIS A 21 2.34 -0.98 1.53
C HIS A 21 3.05 -2.34 1.65
N GLN A 22 4.22 -2.37 2.30
CA GLN A 22 4.96 -3.60 2.53
C GLN A 22 4.19 -4.58 3.43
N ALA A 23 3.61 -4.09 4.52
CA ALA A 23 2.79 -4.91 5.42
C ALA A 23 1.55 -5.48 4.70
N LEU A 24 0.87 -4.66 3.90
CA LEU A 24 -0.28 -5.07 3.09
C LEU A 24 0.12 -6.19 2.10
N SER A 25 1.25 -6.03 1.41
CA SER A 25 1.76 -7.04 0.47
C SER A 25 2.05 -8.38 1.14
N ILE A 26 2.63 -8.35 2.35
CA ILE A 26 2.89 -9.57 3.14
C ILE A 26 1.58 -10.23 3.55
N GLN A 27 0.64 -9.45 4.10
CA GLN A 27 -0.66 -9.98 4.53
C GLN A 27 -1.45 -10.58 3.37
N GLN A 28 -1.47 -9.92 2.22
CA GLN A 28 -2.15 -10.43 1.04
C GLN A 28 -1.56 -11.76 0.56
N ARG A 29 -0.23 -11.92 0.61
CA ARG A 29 0.43 -13.20 0.31
C ARG A 29 0.00 -14.29 1.29
N SER A 30 0.07 -14.01 2.59
CA SER A 30 -0.37 -14.97 3.62
C SER A 30 -1.84 -15.35 3.48
N LEU A 31 -2.71 -14.39 3.13
CA LEU A 31 -4.12 -14.63 2.88
C LEU A 31 -4.34 -15.56 1.69
N LYS A 32 -3.60 -15.34 0.60
CA LYS A 32 -3.63 -16.20 -0.60
C LYS A 32 -3.20 -17.63 -0.27
N GLU A 33 -2.11 -17.78 0.46
CA GLU A 33 -1.60 -19.09 0.88
C GLU A 33 -2.60 -19.82 1.79
N GLY A 34 -3.17 -19.11 2.78
CA GLY A 34 -4.19 -19.65 3.67
C GLY A 34 -5.46 -20.06 2.93
N TYR A 35 -5.90 -19.27 1.95
CA TYR A 35 -7.06 -19.60 1.13
C TYR A 35 -6.85 -20.86 0.31
N VAL A 36 -5.71 -21.00 -0.37
CA VAL A 36 -5.38 -22.21 -1.14
C VAL A 36 -5.41 -23.47 -0.25
N LEU A 37 -4.96 -23.36 0.99
CA LEU A 37 -5.02 -24.46 1.96
C LEU A 37 -6.46 -24.78 2.41
N LEU A 38 -7.29 -23.76 2.61
CA LEU A 38 -8.69 -23.92 3.04
C LEU A 38 -9.59 -24.46 1.92
N ASP A 39 -9.43 -23.99 0.69
CA ASP A 39 -10.17 -24.46 -0.49
C ASP A 39 -9.95 -25.97 -0.74
N ALA A 40 -8.74 -26.46 -0.44
CA ALA A 40 -8.44 -27.89 -0.51
C ALA A 40 -9.19 -28.73 0.55
N LEU A 41 -9.63 -28.11 1.65
CA LEU A 41 -10.22 -28.79 2.80
C LEU A 41 -11.73 -28.57 2.93
N TRP A 42 -12.29 -27.53 2.31
CA TRP A 42 -13.66 -27.09 2.52
C TRP A 42 -14.38 -26.89 1.17
N ARG A 43 -15.31 -27.79 0.82
CA ARG A 43 -16.10 -27.74 -0.43
C ARG A 43 -17.60 -27.80 -0.17
N ASP A 44 -18.15 -26.79 0.49
CA ASP A 44 -19.59 -26.62 0.63
C ASP A 44 -20.07 -25.28 0.02
N ALA A 45 -21.38 -25.04 0.05
CA ALA A 45 -21.97 -23.86 -0.60
C ALA A 45 -21.58 -22.54 0.08
N ASP A 46 -21.34 -22.55 1.40
CA ASP A 46 -20.92 -21.37 2.17
C ASP A 46 -19.47 -20.99 1.84
N HIS A 47 -18.62 -21.97 1.54
CA HIS A 47 -17.26 -21.76 1.03
C HIS A 47 -17.25 -20.92 -0.27
N GLN A 48 -18.21 -21.13 -1.17
CA GLN A 48 -18.22 -20.45 -2.47
C GLN A 48 -18.54 -18.95 -2.35
N ALA A 49 -19.37 -18.53 -1.40
CA ALA A 49 -19.63 -17.12 -1.13
C ALA A 49 -18.39 -16.43 -0.53
N ILE A 50 -17.71 -17.10 0.40
CA ILE A 50 -16.48 -16.59 1.04
C ILE A 50 -15.35 -16.49 0.02
N ALA A 51 -15.21 -17.49 -0.86
CA ALA A 51 -14.26 -17.52 -1.97
C ALA A 51 -14.40 -16.28 -2.86
N VAL A 52 -15.60 -15.97 -3.33
CA VAL A 52 -15.86 -14.82 -4.20
C VAL A 52 -15.55 -13.50 -3.50
N MET A 53 -15.94 -13.36 -2.23
CA MET A 53 -15.65 -12.15 -1.46
C MET A 53 -14.14 -11.96 -1.27
N LEU A 54 -13.42 -13.05 -0.98
CA LEU A 54 -11.98 -13.03 -0.80
C LEU A 54 -11.24 -12.70 -2.09
N GLU A 55 -11.63 -13.31 -3.21
CA GLU A 55 -11.07 -13.02 -4.54
C GLU A 55 -11.23 -11.55 -4.90
N THR A 56 -12.40 -10.96 -4.60
CA THR A 56 -12.67 -9.53 -4.83
C THR A 56 -11.72 -8.65 -4.02
N VAL A 57 -11.61 -8.90 -2.71
CA VAL A 57 -10.71 -8.13 -1.82
C VAL A 57 -9.24 -8.31 -2.23
N MET A 58 -8.86 -9.50 -2.64
CA MET A 58 -7.50 -9.77 -3.14
C MET A 58 -7.22 -9.01 -4.44
N ALA A 59 -8.19 -8.93 -5.36
CA ALA A 59 -8.05 -8.20 -6.61
C ALA A 59 -7.95 -6.69 -6.38
N GLU A 60 -8.76 -6.14 -5.47
CA GLU A 60 -8.69 -4.72 -5.08
C GLU A 60 -7.33 -4.37 -4.45
N ASN A 61 -6.85 -5.20 -3.51
CA ASN A 61 -5.53 -5.02 -2.92
C ASN A 61 -4.40 -5.13 -3.96
N ASP A 62 -4.50 -6.06 -4.90
CA ASP A 62 -3.53 -6.21 -5.99
C ASP A 62 -3.52 -4.97 -6.89
N ALA A 63 -4.69 -4.43 -7.22
CA ALA A 63 -4.83 -3.24 -8.06
C ALA A 63 -4.19 -2.02 -7.38
N TYR A 64 -4.48 -1.83 -6.09
CA TYR A 64 -3.89 -0.77 -5.27
C TYR A 64 -2.35 -0.88 -5.22
N LEU A 65 -1.82 -2.06 -4.88
CA LEU A 65 -0.37 -2.27 -4.75
C LEU A 65 0.40 -2.10 -6.07
N LYS A 66 -0.22 -2.44 -7.21
CA LYS A 66 0.42 -2.35 -8.52
C LYS A 66 0.32 -0.98 -9.16
N THR A 67 -0.73 -0.22 -8.85
CA THR A 67 -1.07 1.01 -9.58
C THR A 67 -0.99 2.23 -8.68
N ASP A 68 -1.78 2.24 -7.62
CA ASP A 68 -1.98 3.44 -6.80
C ASP A 68 -0.79 3.69 -5.88
N ALA A 69 -0.32 2.66 -5.18
CA ALA A 69 0.82 2.76 -4.26
C ALA A 69 2.07 3.37 -4.93
N PRO A 70 2.54 2.88 -6.10
CA PRO A 70 3.65 3.48 -6.83
C PRO A 70 3.39 4.95 -7.24
N VAL A 71 2.17 5.27 -7.69
CA VAL A 71 1.81 6.64 -8.09
C VAL A 71 1.86 7.59 -6.89
N PHE A 72 1.37 7.16 -5.72
CA PHE A 72 1.44 7.93 -4.49
C PHE A 72 2.88 8.11 -4.01
N GLU A 73 3.69 7.05 -4.03
CA GLU A 73 5.11 7.10 -3.67
C GLU A 73 5.88 8.09 -4.55
N ASP A 74 5.69 8.01 -5.87
CA ASP A 74 6.28 8.94 -6.84
C ASP A 74 5.84 10.39 -6.58
N HIS A 75 4.56 10.59 -6.30
CA HIS A 75 4.03 11.92 -6.00
C HIS A 75 4.71 12.52 -4.77
N ILE A 76 4.79 11.76 -3.68
CA ILE A 76 5.42 12.20 -2.42
C ILE A 76 6.91 12.46 -2.65
N ALA A 77 7.62 11.59 -3.38
CA ALA A 77 9.03 11.78 -3.71
C ALA A 77 9.27 13.09 -4.48
N ARG A 78 8.43 13.41 -5.48
CA ARG A 78 8.51 14.69 -6.22
C ARG A 78 8.28 15.89 -5.31
N LYS A 79 7.30 15.83 -4.42
CA LYS A 79 7.02 16.92 -3.48
C LYS A 79 8.13 17.13 -2.47
N LEU A 80 8.71 16.05 -1.95
CA LEU A 80 9.89 16.11 -1.09
C LEU A 80 11.08 16.72 -1.81
N GLN A 81 11.30 16.38 -3.08
CA GLN A 81 12.35 17.00 -3.90
C GLN A 81 12.13 18.50 -4.08
N GLN A 82 10.89 18.93 -4.32
CA GLN A 82 10.53 20.35 -4.42
C GLN A 82 10.80 21.09 -3.11
N LEU A 83 10.33 20.57 -1.98
CA LEU A 83 10.58 21.14 -0.66
C LEU A 83 12.08 21.23 -0.35
N ALA A 84 12.84 20.19 -0.68
CA ALA A 84 14.29 20.18 -0.48
C ALA A 84 15.02 21.24 -1.33
N ARG A 85 14.51 21.59 -2.52
CA ARG A 85 15.05 22.67 -3.35
C ARG A 85 14.76 24.05 -2.75
N TYR A 86 13.51 24.27 -2.32
CA TYR A 86 13.12 25.52 -1.66
C TYR A 86 13.90 25.77 -0.37
N LEU A 87 14.11 24.73 0.45
CA LEU A 87 14.89 24.81 1.69
C LEU A 87 16.38 25.13 1.45
N ARG A 88 16.93 24.78 0.28
CA ARG A 88 18.33 25.08 -0.09
C ARG A 88 18.52 26.44 -0.74
N GLY A 89 17.45 27.24 -0.92
CA GLY A 89 17.52 28.57 -1.52
C GLY A 89 17.57 28.62 -3.05
N ASN A 90 17.27 27.51 -3.75
CA ASN A 90 17.17 27.47 -5.21
C ASN A 90 15.71 27.59 -5.69
N GLY A 91 15.00 28.60 -5.19
CA GLY A 91 13.62 28.94 -5.57
C GLY A 91 13.57 30.19 -6.43
#